data_AF-A0A959C705-F1
#
_entry.id   AF-A0A959C705-F1
#
_cell.length_a   1.000
_cell.length_b   1.000
_cell.length_c   1.000
_cell.angle_alpha   90.00
_cell.angle_beta   90.00
_cell.angle_gamma   90.00
#
_symmetry.space_group_name_H-M   'P 1'
#
loop_
_entity.id
_entity.type
_entity.pdbx_description
1 polymer ?
#
loop_
_entity_poly.entity_id
_entity_poly.type
_entity_poly.pdbx_seq_one_letter_code
_entity_poly.pdbx_strand_id
1 'polypeptide(L)' 'MPKIVFGKYFASGDRLLMPVSVEVHHALMDGLHAGRFFGRFQQVLEEG' A
#
# COMPACT_ATOMS: atom_id res chain seq x y z
N MET A 1 -10.48 12.50 6.23
CA MET A 1 -10.60 11.69 5.00
C MET A 1 -9.28 10.96 4.80
N PRO A 2 -9.25 9.61 4.74
CA PRO A 2 -8.01 8.89 4.44
C PRO A 2 -7.58 9.19 3.00
N LYS A 3 -6.33 9.58 2.78
CA LYS A 3 -5.81 9.87 1.44
C LYS A 3 -4.78 8.82 1.06
N ILE A 4 -5.08 8.07 0.01
CA ILE A 4 -4.19 7.04 -0.53
C ILE A 4 -3.67 7.56 -1.87
N VAL A 5 -2.36 7.57 -2.05
CA VAL A 5 -1.69 8.00 -3.26
C VAL A 5 -0.85 6.85 -3.79
N PHE A 6 -1.11 6.47 -5.04
CA PHE A 6 -0.34 5.46 -5.76
C PHE A 6 0.55 6.18 -6.77
N GLY A 7 1.86 5.93 -6.71
CA GLY A 7 2.78 6.42 -7.72
C GLY A 7 2.93 5.45 -8.89
N LYS A 8 3.69 5.87 -9.91
CA LYS A 8 3.95 5.05 -11.08
C LYS A 8 4.75 3.80 -10.68
N TYR A 9 4.35 2.64 -11.20
CA TYR A 9 5.12 1.42 -11.03
C TYR A 9 6.46 1.50 -11.75
N PHE A 10 7.48 0.85 -11.21
CA PHE A 10 8.83 0.81 -11.77
C PHE A 10 9.44 -0.58 -11.58
N ALA A 11 10.33 -0.97 -12.50
CA ALA A 11 11.10 -2.19 -12.35
C ALA A 11 12.27 -1.95 -11.39
N SER A 12 12.46 -2.87 -10.45
CA SER A 12 13.57 -2.90 -9.50
C SER A 12 14.18 -4.31 -9.55
N GLY A 13 15.17 -4.48 -10.44
CA GLY A 13 15.71 -5.79 -10.78
C GLY A 13 14.63 -6.66 -11.42
N ASP A 14 14.43 -7.87 -10.89
CA ASP A 14 13.43 -8.83 -11.39
C ASP A 14 12.01 -8.60 -10.81
N ARG A 15 11.77 -7.49 -10.10
CA ARG A 15 10.49 -7.19 -9.45
C ARG A 15 9.89 -5.91 -9.98
N LEU A 16 8.57 -5.89 -10.19
CA LEU A 16 7.81 -4.67 -10.46
C LEU A 16 7.30 -4.09 -9.13
N LEU A 17 7.74 -2.89 -8.77
CA LEU A 17 7.36 -2.23 -7.54
C LEU A 17 6.44 -1.04 -7.81
N MET A 18 5.49 -0.79 -6.91
CA MET A 18 4.61 0.38 -6.94
C MET A 18 4.70 1.12 -5.61
N PRO A 19 5.09 2.41 -5.61
CA PRO A 19 5.11 3.19 -4.39
C PRO A 19 3.68 3.56 -3.97
N VAL A 20 3.33 3.27 -2.72
CA VAL A 20 2.02 3.58 -2.14
C VAL A 20 2.21 4.42 -0.88
N SER A 21 1.61 5.61 -0.84
CA SER A 21 1.61 6.51 0.31
C SER A 21 0.20 6.57 0.90
N VAL A 22 0.08 6.32 2.20
CA VAL A 22 -1.19 6.37 2.92
C VAL A 22 -1.08 7.43 4.00
N GLU A 23 -1.84 8.52 3.82
CA GLU A 23 -1.96 9.58 4.79
C GLU A 23 -3.30 9.42 5.53
N VAL A 24 -3.20 9.02 6.79
CA VAL A 24 -4.34 8.82 7.68
C VAL A 24 -4.13 9.65 8.94
N HIS A 25 -5.14 10.41 9.33
CA HIS A 25 -5.15 11.00 10.66
C HIS A 25 -5.23 9.87 11.69
N HIS A 26 -4.43 9.97 12.77
CA HIS A 26 -4.34 8.99 13.86
C HIS A 26 -5.69 8.57 14.49
N ALA A 27 -6.78 9.29 14.20
CA ALA A 27 -8.13 8.98 14.67
C ALA A 27 -8.88 7.91 13.84
N LEU A 28 -8.40 7.53 12.65
CA LEU A 28 -9.16 6.64 11.74
C LEU A 28 -8.45 5.31 11.42
N MET A 29 -7.13 5.23 11.59
CA MET A 29 -6.35 4.02 11.39
C MET A 29 -5.16 4.04 12.35
N ASP A 30 -5.23 3.27 13.44
CA ASP A 30 -4.02 2.80 14.09
C ASP A 30 -3.16 2.06 13.06
N GLY A 31 -1.83 2.17 13.12
CA GLY A 31 -0.90 1.57 12.15
C GLY A 31 -1.12 0.07 11.88
N LEU A 32 -1.82 -0.63 12.78
CA LEU A 32 -2.31 -1.99 12.61
C LEU A 32 -3.27 -2.16 11.41
N HIS A 33 -4.22 -1.23 11.22
CA HIS A 33 -5.18 -1.29 10.12
C HIS A 33 -4.51 -1.00 8.77
N ALA A 34 -3.58 -0.05 8.74
CA ALA A 34 -2.77 0.23 7.56
C ALA A 34 -1.91 -0.99 7.18
N GLY A 35 -1.24 -1.62 8.16
CA GLY A 35 -0.44 -2.83 7.93
C GLY A 35 -1.26 -4.00 7.38
N ARG A 36 -2.47 -4.24 7.92
CA ARG A 36 -3.38 -5.27 7.40
C ARG A 36 -3.87 -4.98 5.97
N PHE A 37 -4.11 -3.71 5.66
CA PHE A 37 -4.48 -3.28 4.30
C PHE A 37 -3.34 -3.56 3.32
N PHE A 38 -2.11 -3.15 3.63
CA PHE A 38 -0.96 -3.41 2.77
C PHE A 38 -0.66 -4.90 2.59
N GLY A 39 -0.79 -5.71 3.65
CA GLY A 39 -0.58 -7.15 3.55
C GLY A 39 -1.59 -7.83 2.61
N ARG A 40 -2.88 -7.50 2.73
CA ARG A 40 -3.91 -8.00 1.81
C ARG A 40 -3.71 -7.47 0.38
N PHE A 41 -3.32 -6.21 0.24
CA PHE A 41 -3.05 -5.61 -1.06
C PHE A 41 -1.89 -6.31 -1.77
N GLN A 42 -0.80 -6.60 -1.07
CA GLN A 42 0.33 -7.38 -1.59
C GLN A 42 -0.10 -8.79 -1.98
N GLN A 43 -0.89 -9.47 -1.15
CA GLN A 43 -1.37 -10.83 -1.44
C GLN A 43 -2.20 -10.87 -2.73
N VAL A 44 -3.13 -9.92 -2.92
CA VAL A 44 -3.94 -9.85 -4.15
C VAL A 44 -3.09 -9.55 -5.39
N LEU A 45 -2.00 -8.78 -5.24
CA LEU A 45 -1.06 -8.53 -6.34
C LEU A 45 -0.19 -9.75 -6.69
N GLU A 46 0.07 -10.63 -5.72
CA GLU A 46 0.86 -11.86 -5.93
C GLU A 46 0.01 -13.04 -6.42
N GLU A 47 -1.29 -13.03 -6.15
CA GLU A 47 -2.25 -14.03 -6.63
C GLU A 47 -2.74 -13.78 -8.08
N GLY A 48 -2.39 -12.63 -8.68
CA GLY A 48 -2.82 -12.18 -10.00
C GLY A 48 -1.82 -12.39 -11.13
#